data_AF-A0A7Y1BLZ8-F1
#
_entry.id   AF-A0A7Y1BLZ8-F1
#
_cell.length_a   1.000
_cell.length_b   1.000
_cell.length_c   1.000
_cell.angle_alpha   90.00
_cell.angle_beta   90.00
_cell.angle_gamma   90.00
#
_symmetry.space_group_name_H-M   'P 1'
#
loop_
_entity.id
_entity.type
_entity.pdbx_description
1 polymer ?
#
loop_
_entity_poly.entity_id
_entity_poly.type
_entity_poly.pdbx_seq_one_letter_code
_entity_poly.pdbx_strand_id
1 'polypeptide(L)'
;MRLLKYLPDEELVELKNLREYLPFASNSHDSTSLLKFYKKNGFKITSKSLGKVKCIYYVRGFDVKQRLAQLIEFRRNIVLYSEFFEVLHNRPPVGSRSKDVHALKDRLQSQSLASLEAFALTGESCLYGARIVYLSREDAVAAIRTIVSGGYNYRAYIPILDAEELYPELFNQKTMTYIANANAAGFYSFLRISEERINFYRPVTKSNRVKHSGVSGFLVEQASIKSAVVDAFVSVNTKVKSELIQEIKEELLADGVEIGSATFGINQKVSDYLFVVPSNLGGVYNEQIPSILGYFSVLYAIKPAKQGQSAFLRYGVVANEETVSTFQTHKGRHWQTNSLFRAGLAASIVNKWMGRSDSQGDHYDHQTAKERAEKVGELMLSEQSRFIGDLANKVRAWTDNDIPTQNVQTLLTDMLQTVHYGPLGHCFRDINLKPCEFHLKCLTGNSGKGCREFVVDLLDPVQIKQVESERNRSEIELARLFEALNRPGIPVESVEMHIEHQMAIFRNSSYILDNSEVVLNDIQVEKSKDYQPFRTDGSVPSDCVFQCGVA
;
A
#
# COMPACT_ATOMS: atom_id res chain seq x y z
N MET A 1 -67.03 -17.83 0.50
CA MET A 1 -68.51 -17.85 0.53
C MET A 1 -69.01 -19.28 0.55
N ARG A 2 -70.06 -19.57 1.32
CA ARG A 2 -70.73 -20.88 1.35
C ARG A 2 -72.23 -20.66 1.54
N LEU A 3 -73.05 -21.63 1.13
CA LEU A 3 -74.47 -21.62 1.46
C LEU A 3 -74.65 -21.78 2.98
N LEU A 4 -75.66 -21.11 3.53
CA LEU A 4 -76.03 -21.23 4.94
C LEU A 4 -76.86 -22.48 5.22
N LYS A 5 -77.60 -22.97 4.22
CA LYS A 5 -78.46 -24.15 4.27
C LYS A 5 -78.27 -25.00 3.01
N TYR A 6 -78.57 -26.29 3.13
CA TYR A 6 -78.62 -27.17 1.96
C TYR A 6 -79.69 -26.67 0.97
N LEU A 7 -79.33 -26.66 -0.32
CA LEU A 7 -80.20 -26.22 -1.41
C LEU A 7 -80.09 -27.25 -2.56
N PRO A 8 -81.12 -28.06 -2.83
CA PRO A 8 -81.20 -28.94 -4.00
C PRO A 8 -81.13 -28.14 -5.31
N ASP A 9 -80.59 -28.74 -6.37
CA ASP A 9 -80.35 -28.04 -7.64
C ASP A 9 -81.65 -27.59 -8.34
N GLU A 10 -82.69 -28.42 -8.26
CA GLU A 10 -84.00 -28.17 -8.88
C GLU A 10 -84.95 -27.32 -8.02
N GLU A 11 -84.57 -27.00 -6.78
CA GLU A 11 -85.44 -26.22 -5.88
C GLU A 11 -85.59 -24.77 -6.40
N LEU A 12 -86.83 -24.32 -6.56
CA LEU A 12 -87.16 -22.94 -6.91
C LEU A 12 -87.35 -22.11 -5.64
N VAL A 13 -86.38 -21.26 -5.32
CA VAL A 13 -86.43 -20.38 -4.16
C VAL A 13 -87.00 -19.02 -4.57
N GLU A 14 -88.08 -18.60 -3.91
CA GLU A 14 -88.62 -17.25 -4.08
C GLU A 14 -87.60 -16.20 -3.60
N LEU A 15 -87.42 -15.09 -4.33
CA LEU A 15 -86.34 -14.12 -4.04
C LEU A 15 -86.36 -13.58 -2.59
N LYS A 16 -87.52 -13.48 -1.95
CA LYS A 16 -87.65 -13.02 -0.54
C LYS A 16 -87.04 -14.00 0.47
N ASN A 17 -86.96 -15.28 0.12
CA ASN A 17 -86.42 -16.36 0.96
C ASN A 17 -84.93 -16.61 0.70
N LEU A 18 -84.34 -16.01 -0.35
CA LEU A 18 -82.94 -16.24 -0.72
C LEU A 18 -81.94 -15.84 0.38
N ARG A 19 -82.36 -14.93 1.29
CA ARG A 19 -81.60 -14.53 2.49
C ARG A 19 -81.32 -15.67 3.45
N GLU A 20 -82.12 -16.75 3.42
CA GLU A 20 -81.91 -17.91 4.29
C GLU A 20 -80.77 -18.82 3.81
N TYR A 21 -80.38 -18.69 2.54
CA TYR A 21 -79.39 -19.54 1.90
C TYR A 21 -78.06 -18.80 1.66
N LEU A 22 -78.09 -17.47 1.54
CA LEU A 22 -76.91 -16.66 1.23
C LEU A 22 -76.34 -15.93 2.45
N PRO A 23 -75.00 -15.82 2.57
CA PRO A 23 -74.35 -15.09 3.66
C PRO A 23 -74.55 -13.57 3.58
N PHE A 24 -74.96 -13.05 2.43
CA PHE A 24 -75.31 -11.65 2.21
C PHE A 24 -76.42 -11.57 1.17
N ALA A 25 -77.47 -10.81 1.47
CA ALA A 25 -78.71 -10.75 0.70
C ALA A 25 -79.39 -9.38 0.82
N SER A 26 -80.42 -9.13 0.02
CA SER A 26 -81.22 -7.89 0.12
C SER A 26 -82.10 -7.90 1.36
N ASN A 27 -82.24 -6.74 2.01
CA ASN A 27 -83.19 -6.51 3.11
C ASN A 27 -84.57 -6.02 2.62
N SER A 28 -84.77 -5.87 1.32
CA SER A 28 -86.05 -5.40 0.77
C SER A 28 -87.14 -6.47 0.87
N HIS A 29 -88.36 -6.04 1.14
CA HIS A 29 -89.55 -6.90 1.10
C HIS A 29 -90.37 -6.70 -0.18
N ASP A 30 -90.00 -5.72 -1.02
CA ASP A 30 -90.68 -5.42 -2.28
C ASP A 30 -90.12 -6.27 -3.43
N SER A 31 -91.03 -6.94 -4.16
CA SER A 31 -90.70 -7.85 -5.26
C SER A 31 -89.90 -7.18 -6.39
N THR A 32 -90.18 -5.91 -6.69
CA THR A 32 -89.50 -5.16 -7.76
C THR A 32 -88.07 -4.83 -7.35
N SER A 33 -87.88 -4.42 -6.10
CA SER A 33 -86.58 -4.12 -5.50
C SER A 33 -85.70 -5.38 -5.38
N LEU A 34 -86.28 -6.52 -4.99
CA LEU A 34 -85.60 -7.81 -4.95
C LEU A 34 -85.14 -8.26 -6.34
N LEU A 35 -86.01 -8.15 -7.35
CA LEU A 35 -85.65 -8.45 -8.73
C LEU A 35 -84.46 -7.59 -9.20
N LYS A 36 -84.52 -6.27 -8.99
CA LYS A 36 -83.43 -5.35 -9.37
C LYS A 36 -82.12 -5.71 -8.67
N PHE A 37 -82.16 -6.00 -7.37
CA PHE A 37 -80.98 -6.36 -6.60
C PHE A 37 -80.34 -7.64 -7.11
N TYR A 38 -81.08 -8.75 -7.19
CA TYR A 38 -80.49 -10.04 -7.57
C TYR A 38 -80.08 -10.08 -9.05
N LYS A 39 -80.81 -9.40 -9.93
CA LYS A 39 -80.41 -9.26 -11.34
C LYS A 39 -79.12 -8.45 -11.48
N LYS A 40 -78.98 -7.33 -10.74
CA LYS A 40 -77.74 -6.53 -10.70
C LYS A 40 -76.55 -7.33 -10.18
N ASN A 41 -76.79 -8.28 -9.27
CA ASN A 41 -75.76 -9.16 -8.72
C ASN A 41 -75.51 -10.44 -9.55
N GLY A 42 -76.09 -10.55 -10.75
CA GLY A 42 -75.78 -11.60 -11.72
C GLY A 42 -76.52 -12.93 -11.50
N PHE A 43 -77.60 -12.96 -10.71
CA PHE A 43 -78.42 -14.17 -10.60
C PHE A 43 -79.35 -14.35 -11.81
N LYS A 44 -79.51 -15.59 -12.25
CA LYS A 44 -80.48 -15.98 -13.29
C LYS A 44 -81.85 -16.18 -12.67
N ILE A 45 -82.80 -15.31 -13.01
CA ILE A 45 -84.12 -15.23 -12.37
C ILE A 45 -85.19 -15.75 -13.31
N THR A 46 -86.12 -16.54 -12.78
CA THR A 46 -87.31 -17.05 -13.47
C THR A 46 -88.55 -16.36 -12.90
N SER A 47 -89.48 -15.93 -13.75
CA SER A 47 -90.73 -15.29 -13.32
C SER A 47 -91.94 -16.21 -13.50
N LYS A 48 -92.91 -16.11 -12.59
CA LYS A 48 -94.23 -16.74 -12.69
C LYS A 48 -95.31 -15.68 -12.52
N SER A 49 -96.21 -15.56 -13.51
CA SER A 49 -97.33 -14.61 -13.45
C SER A 49 -98.41 -15.08 -12.46
N LEU A 50 -98.95 -14.14 -11.69
CA LEU A 50 -100.10 -14.31 -10.79
C LEU A 50 -101.35 -13.55 -11.29
N GLY A 51 -101.32 -13.02 -12.51
CA GLY A 51 -102.41 -12.22 -13.09
C GLY A 51 -101.91 -11.17 -14.09
N LYS A 52 -102.76 -10.21 -14.48
CA LYS A 52 -102.41 -9.19 -15.50
C LYS A 52 -101.26 -8.25 -15.12
N VAL A 53 -100.95 -8.09 -13.82
CA VAL A 53 -100.01 -7.06 -13.32
C VAL A 53 -98.96 -7.60 -12.32
N LYS A 54 -99.22 -8.73 -11.63
CA LYS A 54 -98.35 -9.24 -10.55
C LYS A 54 -97.53 -10.47 -10.99
N CYS A 55 -96.24 -10.50 -10.66
CA CYS A 55 -95.33 -11.62 -10.90
C CYS A 55 -94.60 -11.99 -9.60
N ILE A 56 -94.38 -13.28 -9.36
CA ILE A 56 -93.40 -13.77 -8.37
C ILE A 56 -92.13 -14.17 -9.11
N TYR A 57 -90.99 -13.91 -8.49
CA TYR A 57 -89.67 -14.21 -9.03
C TYR A 57 -88.98 -15.30 -8.21
N TYR A 58 -88.32 -16.22 -8.91
CA TYR A 58 -87.63 -17.37 -8.36
C TYR A 58 -86.21 -17.46 -8.90
N VAL A 59 -85.38 -18.19 -8.18
CA VAL A 59 -84.03 -18.58 -8.57
C VAL A 59 -83.90 -20.09 -8.30
N ARG A 60 -83.33 -20.83 -9.26
CA ARG A 60 -83.08 -22.27 -9.07
C ARG A 60 -81.85 -22.50 -8.21
N GLY A 61 -81.86 -23.54 -7.39
CA GLY A 61 -80.72 -23.88 -6.54
C GLY A 61 -79.41 -24.06 -7.31
N PHE A 62 -79.48 -24.67 -8.50
CA PHE A 62 -78.33 -24.77 -9.42
C PHE A 62 -77.75 -23.39 -9.77
N ASP A 63 -78.61 -22.44 -10.15
CA ASP A 63 -78.20 -21.09 -10.57
C ASP A 63 -77.58 -20.31 -9.37
N VAL A 64 -78.05 -20.56 -8.12
CA VAL A 64 -77.41 -20.03 -6.90
C VAL A 64 -75.99 -20.56 -6.74
N LYS A 65 -75.84 -21.88 -6.78
CA LYS A 65 -74.53 -22.54 -6.61
C LYS A 65 -73.56 -22.11 -7.70
N GLN A 66 -74.01 -22.02 -8.94
CA GLN A 66 -73.22 -21.55 -10.06
C GLN A 66 -72.73 -20.11 -9.83
N ARG A 67 -73.61 -19.21 -9.38
CA ARG A 67 -73.21 -17.82 -9.09
C ARG A 67 -72.23 -17.74 -7.91
N LEU A 68 -72.43 -18.54 -6.86
CA LEU A 68 -71.49 -18.61 -5.74
C LEU A 68 -70.11 -19.12 -6.18
N ALA A 69 -70.06 -20.15 -7.04
CA ALA A 69 -68.80 -20.64 -7.60
C ALA A 69 -68.07 -19.56 -8.40
N GLN A 70 -68.80 -18.77 -9.21
CA GLN A 70 -68.23 -17.63 -9.94
C GLN A 70 -67.66 -16.57 -8.99
N LEU A 71 -68.35 -16.24 -7.89
CA LEU A 71 -67.87 -15.28 -6.89
C LEU A 71 -66.62 -15.78 -6.15
N ILE A 72 -66.53 -17.08 -5.88
CA ILE A 72 -65.34 -17.70 -5.26
C ILE A 72 -64.15 -17.61 -6.22
N GLU A 73 -64.35 -17.95 -7.50
CA GLU A 73 -63.29 -17.88 -8.50
C GLU A 73 -62.85 -16.43 -8.75
N PHE A 74 -63.80 -15.50 -8.77
CA PHE A 74 -63.52 -14.06 -8.82
C PHE A 74 -62.63 -13.60 -7.64
N ARG A 75 -62.96 -14.00 -6.40
CA ARG A 75 -62.14 -13.70 -5.22
C ARG A 75 -60.74 -14.30 -5.30
N ARG A 76 -60.61 -15.51 -5.87
CA ARG A 76 -59.33 -16.23 -5.97
C ARG A 76 -58.32 -15.53 -6.89
N ASN A 77 -58.83 -14.85 -7.92
CA ASN A 77 -58.01 -14.21 -8.95
C ASN A 77 -57.74 -12.72 -8.68
N ILE A 78 -58.33 -12.16 -7.63
CA ILE A 78 -58.21 -10.75 -7.28
C ILE A 78 -57.53 -10.60 -5.92
N VAL A 79 -56.57 -9.68 -5.86
CA VAL A 79 -55.90 -9.25 -4.63
C VAL A 79 -56.20 -7.77 -4.43
N LEU A 80 -56.80 -7.42 -3.28
CA LEU A 80 -57.03 -6.01 -2.97
C LEU A 80 -55.71 -5.30 -2.73
N TYR A 81 -55.63 -4.01 -3.06
CA TYR A 81 -54.42 -3.23 -2.80
C TYR A 81 -54.00 -3.24 -1.31
N SER A 82 -54.98 -3.23 -0.39
CA SER A 82 -54.73 -3.35 1.05
C SER A 82 -54.06 -4.67 1.43
N GLU A 83 -54.54 -5.78 0.86
CA GLU A 83 -53.99 -7.12 1.09
C GLU A 83 -52.58 -7.24 0.51
N PHE A 84 -52.38 -6.75 -0.72
CA PHE A 84 -51.05 -6.68 -1.34
C PHE A 84 -50.06 -5.91 -0.44
N PHE A 85 -50.47 -4.72 0.04
CA PHE A 85 -49.65 -3.87 0.88
C PHE A 85 -49.33 -4.54 2.22
N GLU A 86 -50.30 -5.22 2.81
CA GLU A 86 -50.14 -5.94 4.06
C GLU A 86 -49.20 -7.14 3.94
N VAL A 87 -49.29 -7.91 2.85
CA VAL A 87 -48.33 -8.99 2.56
C VAL A 87 -46.90 -8.44 2.42
N LEU A 88 -46.75 -7.28 1.77
CA LEU A 88 -45.45 -6.70 1.49
C LEU A 88 -44.81 -6.03 2.73
N HIS A 89 -45.62 -5.45 3.63
CA HIS A 89 -45.14 -4.60 4.71
C HIS A 89 -45.55 -5.04 6.12
N ASN A 90 -46.32 -6.13 6.26
CA ASN A 90 -46.91 -6.64 7.50
C ASN A 90 -47.77 -5.61 8.25
N ARG A 91 -48.49 -4.74 7.53
CA ARG A 91 -49.44 -3.78 8.10
C ARG A 91 -50.40 -3.23 7.04
N PRO A 92 -51.56 -2.67 7.41
CA PRO A 92 -52.44 -2.01 6.46
C PRO A 92 -51.87 -0.67 5.95
N PRO A 93 -52.26 -0.20 4.75
CA PRO A 93 -51.83 1.08 4.20
C PRO A 93 -52.37 2.26 5.01
N VAL A 94 -51.55 3.32 5.18
CA VAL A 94 -51.97 4.57 5.85
C VAL A 94 -52.27 5.62 4.79
N GLY A 95 -53.54 5.88 4.55
CA GLY A 95 -54.02 6.87 3.57
C GLY A 95 -53.83 6.49 2.10
N SER A 96 -54.32 7.35 1.21
CA SER A 96 -54.40 7.11 -0.24
C SER A 96 -53.08 7.28 -1.02
N ARG A 97 -52.03 7.83 -0.40
CA ARG A 97 -50.72 8.12 -1.02
C ARG A 97 -49.73 6.95 -0.98
N SER A 98 -50.05 5.85 -0.32
CA SER A 98 -49.11 4.76 -0.08
C SER A 98 -48.82 3.86 -1.29
N LYS A 99 -49.38 4.16 -2.48
CA LYS A 99 -49.30 3.29 -3.67
C LYS A 99 -47.93 3.35 -4.33
N ASP A 100 -47.30 2.19 -4.48
CA ASP A 100 -46.06 2.04 -5.25
C ASP A 100 -46.29 2.36 -6.73
N VAL A 101 -45.83 3.54 -7.17
CA VAL A 101 -46.09 4.06 -8.52
C VAL A 101 -45.33 3.29 -9.60
N HIS A 102 -44.17 2.70 -9.27
CA HIS A 102 -43.32 2.03 -10.26
C HIS A 102 -43.69 0.55 -10.46
N ALA A 103 -43.65 -0.27 -9.41
CA ALA A 103 -43.94 -1.71 -9.52
C ALA A 103 -45.41 -2.03 -9.81
N LEU A 104 -46.33 -1.11 -9.52
CA LEU A 104 -47.77 -1.27 -9.78
C LEU A 104 -48.24 -0.47 -10.99
N LYS A 105 -47.32 0.21 -11.71
CA LYS A 105 -47.64 0.92 -12.93
C LYS A 105 -48.29 -0.05 -13.92
N ASP A 106 -49.43 0.33 -14.47
CA ASP A 106 -50.22 -0.44 -15.44
C ASP A 106 -50.80 -1.78 -14.93
N ARG A 107 -50.47 -2.19 -13.69
CA ARG A 107 -50.99 -3.40 -13.03
C ARG A 107 -52.18 -3.13 -12.11
N LEU A 108 -52.29 -1.90 -11.63
CA LEU A 108 -53.35 -1.50 -10.70
C LEU A 108 -54.65 -1.25 -11.46
N GLN A 109 -55.70 -2.00 -11.13
CA GLN A 109 -57.02 -1.88 -11.76
C GLN A 109 -58.03 -1.26 -10.79
N SER A 110 -59.05 -0.60 -11.35
CA SER A 110 -60.16 0.00 -10.60
C SER A 110 -61.48 -0.41 -11.23
N GLN A 111 -62.40 -0.94 -10.43
CA GLN A 111 -63.73 -1.34 -10.91
C GLN A 111 -64.79 -1.03 -9.85
N SER A 112 -65.98 -0.66 -10.32
CA SER A 112 -67.18 -0.57 -9.50
C SER A 112 -67.88 -1.93 -9.49
N LEU A 113 -68.01 -2.52 -8.31
CA LEU A 113 -68.56 -3.86 -8.13
C LEU A 113 -70.00 -3.82 -7.61
N ALA A 114 -70.76 -4.86 -7.96
CA ALA A 114 -72.07 -5.08 -7.35
C ALA A 114 -71.95 -5.48 -5.87
N SER A 115 -73.05 -5.41 -5.13
CA SER A 115 -73.11 -5.62 -3.68
C SER A 115 -72.50 -6.95 -3.23
N LEU A 116 -72.82 -8.06 -3.91
CA LEU A 116 -72.31 -9.40 -3.61
C LEU A 116 -70.85 -9.60 -4.04
N GLU A 117 -70.41 -8.94 -5.11
CA GLU A 117 -69.01 -8.99 -5.54
C GLU A 117 -68.12 -8.21 -4.56
N ALA A 118 -68.58 -7.05 -4.11
CA ALA A 118 -67.93 -6.28 -3.04
C ALA A 118 -67.84 -7.12 -1.75
N PHE A 119 -68.95 -7.74 -1.33
CA PHE A 119 -68.96 -8.63 -0.16
C PHE A 119 -68.03 -9.83 -0.33
N ALA A 120 -67.98 -10.44 -1.52
CA ALA A 120 -67.09 -11.58 -1.79
C ALA A 120 -65.60 -11.21 -1.63
N LEU A 121 -65.23 -9.96 -1.91
CA LEU A 121 -63.86 -9.45 -1.80
C LEU A 121 -63.51 -8.95 -0.40
N THR A 122 -64.36 -8.12 0.21
CA THR A 122 -64.04 -7.44 1.48
C THR A 122 -64.52 -8.20 2.71
N GLY A 123 -65.51 -9.10 2.56
CA GLY A 123 -66.23 -9.70 3.67
C GLY A 123 -67.21 -8.75 4.37
N GLU A 124 -67.27 -7.49 3.95
CA GLU A 124 -68.13 -6.45 4.55
C GLU A 124 -69.43 -6.28 3.76
N SER A 125 -70.53 -6.09 4.48
CA SER A 125 -71.85 -5.89 3.86
C SER A 125 -71.91 -4.55 3.13
N CYS A 126 -72.15 -4.58 1.81
CA CYS A 126 -72.16 -3.38 0.98
C CYS A 126 -73.43 -3.30 0.11
N LEU A 127 -74.49 -2.66 0.60
CA LEU A 127 -75.80 -2.64 -0.05
C LEU A 127 -75.78 -2.01 -1.45
N TYR A 128 -74.95 -0.99 -1.68
CA TYR A 128 -74.91 -0.25 -2.94
C TYR A 128 -73.78 -0.66 -3.89
N GLY A 129 -72.94 -1.61 -3.47
CA GLY A 129 -71.69 -1.94 -4.16
C GLY A 129 -70.55 -0.99 -3.78
N ALA A 130 -69.33 -1.33 -4.17
CA ALA A 130 -68.13 -0.58 -3.81
C ALA A 130 -67.22 -0.39 -5.03
N ARG A 131 -66.54 0.76 -5.08
CA ARG A 131 -65.41 0.96 -5.99
C ARG A 131 -64.16 0.44 -5.32
N ILE A 132 -63.48 -0.51 -5.95
CA ILE A 132 -62.28 -1.12 -5.41
C ILE A 132 -61.07 -0.82 -6.28
N VAL A 133 -59.89 -0.99 -5.68
CA VAL A 133 -58.60 -0.96 -6.35
C VAL A 133 -57.91 -2.29 -6.08
N TYR A 134 -57.52 -2.98 -7.14
CA TYR A 134 -57.05 -4.36 -7.06
C TYR A 134 -55.96 -4.66 -8.08
N LEU A 135 -55.35 -5.83 -7.89
CA LEU A 135 -54.46 -6.48 -8.85
C LEU A 135 -55.01 -7.87 -9.18
N SER A 136 -54.72 -8.36 -10.38
CA SER A 136 -54.83 -9.79 -10.62
C SER A 136 -53.84 -10.54 -9.72
N ARG A 137 -54.12 -11.80 -9.40
CA ARG A 137 -53.19 -12.61 -8.59
C ARG A 137 -51.82 -12.73 -9.25
N GLU A 138 -51.77 -12.84 -10.58
CA GLU A 138 -50.53 -12.91 -11.35
C GLU A 138 -49.74 -11.61 -11.25
N ASP A 139 -50.40 -10.46 -11.44
CA ASP A 139 -49.78 -9.14 -11.31
C ASP A 139 -49.28 -8.86 -9.89
N ALA A 140 -50.03 -9.29 -8.87
CA ALA A 140 -49.63 -9.16 -7.47
C ALA A 140 -48.34 -9.95 -7.19
N VAL A 141 -48.27 -11.21 -7.65
CA VAL A 141 -47.06 -12.03 -7.52
C VAL A 141 -45.89 -11.42 -8.27
N ALA A 142 -46.10 -10.95 -9.50
CA ALA A 142 -45.07 -10.28 -10.29
C ALA A 142 -44.57 -9.01 -9.59
N ALA A 143 -45.47 -8.19 -9.04
CA ALA A 143 -45.10 -6.97 -8.32
C ALA A 143 -44.33 -7.25 -7.04
N ILE A 144 -44.74 -8.23 -6.24
CA ILE A 144 -43.99 -8.66 -5.04
C ILE A 144 -42.60 -9.12 -5.45
N ARG A 145 -42.46 -9.95 -6.48
CA ARG A 145 -41.15 -10.41 -6.96
C ARG A 145 -40.27 -9.22 -7.39
N THR A 146 -40.81 -8.28 -8.14
CA THR A 146 -40.09 -7.07 -8.55
C THR A 146 -39.62 -6.26 -7.33
N ILE A 147 -40.49 -6.00 -6.35
CA ILE A 147 -40.14 -5.17 -5.19
C ILE A 147 -39.12 -5.87 -4.28
N VAL A 148 -39.31 -7.15 -3.99
CA VAL A 148 -38.45 -7.89 -3.06
C VAL A 148 -37.06 -8.16 -3.68
N SER A 149 -36.99 -8.38 -4.99
CA SER A 149 -35.71 -8.57 -5.70
C SER A 149 -35.01 -7.25 -6.07
N GLY A 150 -35.57 -6.11 -5.69
CA GLY A 150 -35.03 -4.80 -6.05
C GLY A 150 -35.48 -4.26 -7.41
N GLY A 151 -35.94 -5.12 -8.32
CA GLY A 151 -36.44 -4.70 -9.64
C GLY A 151 -35.34 -4.51 -10.69
N TYR A 152 -34.15 -5.05 -10.43
CA TYR A 152 -33.04 -5.14 -11.36
C TYR A 152 -32.46 -6.56 -11.35
N ASN A 153 -31.59 -6.89 -12.31
CA ASN A 153 -30.90 -8.17 -12.32
C ASN A 153 -29.79 -8.18 -11.26
N TYR A 154 -30.13 -8.56 -10.02
CA TYR A 154 -29.22 -8.59 -8.87
C TYR A 154 -28.03 -9.57 -9.02
N ARG A 155 -28.05 -10.45 -10.04
CA ARG A 155 -26.89 -11.32 -10.34
C ARG A 155 -25.85 -10.64 -11.21
N ALA A 156 -26.26 -9.65 -12.00
CA ALA A 156 -25.39 -8.92 -12.91
C ALA A 156 -25.00 -7.55 -12.34
N TYR A 157 -25.90 -6.93 -11.58
CA TYR A 157 -25.75 -5.55 -11.12
C TYR A 157 -25.83 -5.45 -9.61
N ILE A 158 -25.22 -4.40 -9.07
CA ILE A 158 -25.35 -3.98 -7.68
C ILE A 158 -25.53 -2.46 -7.64
N PRO A 159 -26.38 -1.90 -6.75
CA PRO A 159 -26.45 -0.47 -6.52
C PRO A 159 -25.12 0.08 -6.03
N ILE A 160 -24.74 1.28 -6.48
CA ILE A 160 -23.44 1.87 -6.11
C ILE A 160 -23.28 2.08 -4.60
N LEU A 161 -24.34 2.49 -3.90
CA LEU A 161 -24.27 2.66 -2.45
C LEU A 161 -24.07 1.32 -1.71
N ASP A 162 -24.61 0.23 -2.26
CA ASP A 162 -24.42 -1.11 -1.70
C ASP A 162 -22.98 -1.61 -2.02
N ALA A 163 -22.44 -1.25 -3.20
CA ALA A 163 -21.03 -1.50 -3.53
C ALA A 163 -20.07 -0.68 -2.65
N GLU A 164 -20.42 0.57 -2.30
CA GLU A 164 -19.70 1.39 -1.33
C GLU A 164 -19.64 0.75 0.06
N GLU A 165 -20.73 0.10 0.49
CA GLU A 165 -20.78 -0.60 1.77
C GLU A 165 -19.99 -1.92 1.76
N LEU A 166 -20.04 -2.67 0.64
CA LEU A 166 -19.36 -3.96 0.51
C LEU A 166 -17.87 -3.86 0.20
N TYR A 167 -17.47 -2.83 -0.55
CA TYR A 167 -16.10 -2.63 -1.02
C TYR A 167 -15.61 -1.19 -0.70
N PRO A 168 -15.60 -0.78 0.58
CA PRO A 168 -15.24 0.57 1.00
C PRO A 168 -13.80 0.97 0.63
N GLU A 169 -12.95 0.00 0.29
CA GLU A 169 -11.59 0.21 -0.21
C GLU A 169 -11.55 0.65 -1.68
N LEU A 170 -12.52 0.25 -2.49
CA LEU A 170 -12.61 0.57 -3.92
C LEU A 170 -13.51 1.78 -4.21
N PHE A 171 -14.51 1.99 -3.36
CA PHE A 171 -15.52 3.02 -3.53
C PHE A 171 -15.49 4.00 -2.35
N ASN A 172 -15.77 5.27 -2.61
CA ASN A 172 -15.82 6.30 -1.56
C ASN A 172 -17.19 7.02 -1.52
N GLN A 173 -17.46 7.77 -0.44
CA GLN A 173 -18.72 8.51 -0.26
C GLN A 173 -19.02 9.56 -1.36
N LYS A 174 -18.04 9.90 -2.19
CA LYS A 174 -18.18 10.83 -3.32
C LYS A 174 -18.36 10.11 -4.67
N THR A 175 -18.39 8.78 -4.71
CA THR A 175 -18.49 8.01 -5.97
C THR A 175 -19.70 8.44 -6.79
N MET A 176 -20.86 8.58 -6.15
CA MET A 176 -22.09 9.08 -6.77
C MET A 176 -21.93 10.48 -7.39
N THR A 177 -21.13 11.37 -6.78
CA THR A 177 -20.86 12.71 -7.31
C THR A 177 -19.94 12.67 -8.52
N TYR A 178 -18.91 11.82 -8.50
CA TYR A 178 -18.00 11.66 -9.64
C TYR A 178 -18.73 11.12 -10.87
N ILE A 179 -19.58 10.12 -10.66
CA ILE A 179 -20.36 9.48 -11.72
C ILE A 179 -21.41 10.44 -12.28
N ALA A 180 -22.16 11.12 -11.42
CA ALA A 180 -23.25 12.01 -11.87
C ALA A 180 -22.75 13.21 -12.69
N ASN A 181 -21.52 13.67 -12.46
CA ASN A 181 -20.95 14.81 -13.17
C ASN A 181 -20.24 14.43 -14.48
N ALA A 182 -20.31 13.16 -14.92
CA ALA A 182 -19.53 12.62 -16.04
C ALA A 182 -18.01 12.86 -15.94
N ASN A 183 -17.53 13.19 -14.73
CA ASN A 183 -16.13 13.41 -14.40
C ASN A 183 -15.52 12.13 -13.79
N ALA A 184 -15.98 10.97 -14.25
CA ALA A 184 -15.41 9.70 -13.82
C ALA A 184 -13.95 9.67 -14.27
N ALA A 185 -13.03 9.75 -13.32
CA ALA A 185 -11.59 9.69 -13.55
C ALA A 185 -11.00 8.52 -12.75
N GLY A 186 -9.90 7.96 -13.26
CA GLY A 186 -9.19 6.86 -12.58
C GLY A 186 -10.05 5.59 -12.51
N PHE A 187 -10.15 4.98 -11.34
CA PHE A 187 -10.88 3.72 -11.15
C PHE A 187 -12.32 3.74 -11.68
N TYR A 188 -13.05 4.83 -11.41
CA TYR A 188 -14.47 4.93 -11.78
C TYR A 188 -14.72 5.00 -13.28
N SER A 189 -13.74 5.42 -14.09
CA SER A 189 -13.90 5.44 -15.56
C SER A 189 -13.85 4.05 -16.20
N PHE A 190 -13.37 3.04 -15.47
CA PHE A 190 -13.32 1.65 -15.95
C PHE A 190 -14.54 0.83 -15.53
N LEU A 191 -15.40 1.37 -14.66
CA LEU A 191 -16.63 0.70 -14.24
C LEU A 191 -17.70 0.82 -15.32
N ARG A 192 -18.48 -0.26 -15.51
CA ARG A 192 -19.68 -0.23 -16.35
C ARG A 192 -20.87 0.08 -15.48
N ILE A 193 -21.30 1.33 -15.55
CA ILE A 193 -22.37 1.90 -14.74
C ILE A 193 -23.55 2.25 -15.64
N SER A 194 -24.77 2.20 -15.12
CA SER A 194 -25.94 2.68 -15.84
C SER A 194 -25.78 4.14 -16.27
N GLU A 195 -26.13 4.45 -17.52
CA GLU A 195 -26.01 5.82 -18.07
C GLU A 195 -26.89 6.83 -17.31
N GLU A 196 -28.06 6.37 -16.87
CA GLU A 196 -29.01 7.16 -16.13
C GLU A 196 -29.28 6.56 -14.74
N ARG A 197 -29.93 7.36 -13.89
CA ARG A 197 -30.45 6.88 -12.61
C ARG A 197 -31.63 5.94 -12.85
N ILE A 198 -31.56 4.78 -12.24
CA ILE A 198 -32.59 3.75 -12.30
C ILE A 198 -33.38 3.76 -10.98
N ASN A 199 -34.69 3.56 -11.07
CA ASN A 199 -35.53 3.33 -9.90
C ASN A 199 -35.49 1.84 -9.53
N PHE A 200 -35.13 1.54 -8.29
CA PHE A 200 -35.09 0.19 -7.74
C PHE A 200 -35.60 0.16 -6.31
N TYR A 201 -35.73 -1.02 -5.73
CA TYR A 201 -36.23 -1.22 -4.38
C TYR A 201 -35.12 -1.69 -3.45
N ARG A 202 -35.15 -1.21 -2.21
CA ARG A 202 -34.25 -1.66 -1.16
C ARG A 202 -35.01 -1.99 0.13
N PRO A 203 -34.52 -2.96 0.93
CA PRO A 203 -35.05 -3.18 2.27
C PRO A 203 -34.75 -1.96 3.16
N VAL A 204 -35.67 -1.61 4.06
CA VAL A 204 -35.51 -0.48 4.98
C VAL A 204 -35.23 -1.04 6.38
N THR A 205 -34.01 -0.85 6.86
CA THR A 205 -33.55 -1.39 8.16
C THR A 205 -34.01 -0.58 9.37
N LYS A 206 -34.32 0.72 9.21
CA LYS A 206 -34.61 1.65 10.33
C LYS A 206 -36.01 2.29 10.33
N SER A 207 -36.97 1.75 9.57
CA SER A 207 -38.32 2.33 9.48
C SER A 207 -39.41 1.37 9.91
N ASN A 208 -40.24 1.80 10.87
CA ASN A 208 -41.45 1.09 11.26
C ASN A 208 -42.59 1.22 10.24
N ARG A 209 -42.39 1.93 9.10
CA ARG A 209 -43.47 2.29 8.17
C ARG A 209 -43.53 1.43 6.91
N VAL A 210 -42.42 0.97 6.35
CA VAL A 210 -42.41 0.11 5.15
C VAL A 210 -41.18 -0.79 5.19
N LYS A 211 -41.33 -2.06 4.80
CA LYS A 211 -40.21 -3.01 4.69
C LYS A 211 -39.33 -2.78 3.47
N HIS A 212 -39.94 -2.36 2.37
CA HIS A 212 -39.24 -2.07 1.11
C HIS A 212 -39.61 -0.66 0.67
N SER A 213 -38.64 0.07 0.13
CA SER A 213 -38.87 1.42 -0.41
C SER A 213 -38.25 1.54 -1.79
N GLY A 214 -38.98 2.18 -2.71
CA GLY A 214 -38.42 2.64 -3.97
C GLY A 214 -37.38 3.73 -3.75
N VAL A 215 -36.23 3.60 -4.39
CA VAL A 215 -35.11 4.54 -4.40
C VAL A 215 -34.60 4.73 -5.82
N SER A 216 -33.86 5.81 -6.05
CA SER A 216 -33.27 6.14 -7.35
C SER A 216 -31.76 6.25 -7.20
N GLY A 217 -31.01 5.59 -8.09
CA GLY A 217 -29.56 5.58 -8.06
C GLY A 217 -28.96 4.90 -9.28
N PHE A 218 -27.63 4.75 -9.29
CA PHE A 218 -26.92 4.09 -10.38
C PHE A 218 -26.63 2.62 -10.03
N LEU A 219 -26.62 1.77 -11.05
CA LEU A 219 -26.27 0.36 -10.94
C LEU A 219 -24.90 0.14 -11.58
N VAL A 220 -24.02 -0.61 -10.91
CA VAL A 220 -22.74 -1.05 -11.47
C VAL A 220 -22.81 -2.53 -11.84
N GLU A 221 -22.30 -2.88 -13.02
CA GLU A 221 -22.14 -4.28 -13.43
C GLU A 221 -21.06 -4.93 -12.55
N GLN A 222 -21.43 -5.96 -11.79
CA GLN A 222 -20.55 -6.60 -10.81
C GLN A 222 -19.26 -7.14 -11.46
N ALA A 223 -19.37 -7.70 -12.67
CA ALA A 223 -18.22 -8.19 -13.43
C ALA A 223 -17.22 -7.08 -13.80
N SER A 224 -17.71 -5.84 -13.96
CA SER A 224 -16.87 -4.70 -14.32
C SER A 224 -15.99 -4.21 -13.16
N ILE A 225 -16.34 -4.51 -11.91
CA ILE A 225 -15.55 -4.12 -10.73
C ILE A 225 -14.17 -4.78 -10.80
N LYS A 226 -14.14 -6.09 -11.10
CA LYS A 226 -12.88 -6.83 -11.21
C LYS A 226 -12.02 -6.32 -12.37
N SER A 227 -12.60 -6.09 -13.54
CA SER A 227 -11.85 -5.52 -14.68
C SER A 227 -11.33 -4.12 -14.36
N ALA A 228 -12.14 -3.28 -13.70
CA ALA A 228 -11.75 -1.93 -13.32
C ALA A 228 -10.55 -1.91 -12.37
N VAL A 229 -10.44 -2.86 -11.44
CA VAL A 229 -9.25 -2.99 -10.56
C VAL A 229 -8.00 -3.27 -11.39
N VAL A 230 -8.09 -4.20 -12.36
CA VAL A 230 -6.97 -4.56 -13.24
C VAL A 230 -6.58 -3.38 -14.13
N ASP A 231 -7.56 -2.73 -14.75
CA ASP A 231 -7.34 -1.59 -15.64
C ASP A 231 -6.77 -0.39 -14.88
N ALA A 232 -7.23 -0.14 -13.65
CA ALA A 232 -6.67 0.87 -12.76
C ALA A 232 -5.22 0.56 -12.40
N PHE A 233 -4.90 -0.70 -12.05
CA PHE A 233 -3.53 -1.14 -11.78
C PHE A 233 -2.61 -0.90 -12.99
N VAL A 234 -3.03 -1.30 -14.19
CA VAL A 234 -2.26 -1.09 -15.42
C VAL A 234 -2.08 0.39 -15.70
N SER A 235 -3.15 1.18 -15.61
CA SER A 235 -3.15 2.62 -15.89
C SER A 235 -2.21 3.39 -14.96
N VAL A 236 -2.32 3.15 -13.65
CA VAL A 236 -1.46 3.81 -12.64
C VAL A 236 0.01 3.48 -12.89
N ASN A 237 0.35 2.19 -13.04
CA ASN A 237 1.74 1.80 -13.21
C ASN A 237 2.32 2.22 -14.57
N THR A 238 1.51 2.25 -15.62
CA THR A 238 1.94 2.78 -16.93
C THR A 238 2.25 4.25 -16.83
N LYS A 239 1.41 5.04 -16.14
CA LYS A 239 1.65 6.46 -15.91
C LYS A 239 2.97 6.68 -15.14
N VAL A 240 3.17 5.96 -14.03
CA VAL A 240 4.40 6.07 -13.23
C VAL A 240 5.63 5.66 -14.04
N LYS A 241 5.56 4.59 -14.83
CA LYS A 241 6.67 4.17 -15.71
C LYS A 241 7.03 5.24 -16.74
N SER A 242 6.03 5.83 -17.39
CA SER A 242 6.26 6.91 -18.35
C SER A 242 6.88 8.15 -17.70
N GLU A 243 6.40 8.51 -16.50
CA GLU A 243 7.00 9.58 -15.68
C GLU A 243 8.47 9.29 -15.38
N LEU A 244 8.79 8.11 -14.84
CA LEU A 244 10.17 7.71 -14.54
C LEU A 244 11.08 7.81 -15.76
N ILE A 245 10.63 7.31 -16.92
CA ILE A 245 11.41 7.36 -18.16
C ILE A 245 11.64 8.80 -18.61
N GLN A 246 10.62 9.66 -18.50
CA GLN A 246 10.72 11.06 -18.91
C GLN A 246 11.72 11.82 -18.02
N GLU A 247 11.60 11.68 -16.70
CA GLU A 247 12.49 12.38 -15.75
C GLU A 247 13.95 11.89 -15.88
N ILE A 248 14.18 10.60 -16.08
CA ILE A 248 15.51 10.06 -16.35
C ILE A 248 16.13 10.70 -17.60
N LYS A 249 15.34 10.89 -18.67
CA LYS A 249 15.83 11.54 -19.90
C LYS A 249 16.16 13.01 -19.64
N GLU A 250 15.31 13.72 -18.91
CA GLU A 250 15.53 15.13 -18.59
C GLU A 250 16.80 15.32 -17.73
N GLU A 251 17.02 14.48 -16.71
CA GLU A 251 18.24 14.52 -15.89
C GLU A 251 19.50 14.23 -16.74
N LEU A 252 19.47 13.22 -17.62
CA LEU A 252 20.63 12.87 -18.47
C LEU A 252 20.96 13.94 -19.52
N LEU A 253 19.94 14.58 -20.11
CA LEU A 253 20.14 15.69 -21.03
C LEU A 253 20.76 16.90 -20.34
N ALA A 254 20.36 17.17 -19.09
CA ALA A 254 20.93 18.25 -18.29
C ALA A 254 22.44 18.03 -18.00
N ASP A 255 22.86 16.77 -17.89
CA ASP A 255 24.27 16.37 -17.71
C ASP A 255 25.07 16.31 -19.03
N GLY A 256 24.45 16.71 -20.17
CA GLY A 256 25.12 16.76 -21.47
C GLY A 256 25.35 15.39 -22.12
N VAL A 257 24.66 14.34 -21.65
CA VAL A 257 24.78 12.98 -22.21
C VAL A 257 23.90 12.84 -23.44
N GLU A 258 24.48 12.48 -24.59
CA GLU A 258 23.71 12.18 -25.81
C GLU A 258 22.92 10.87 -25.64
N ILE A 259 21.59 10.95 -25.82
CA ILE A 259 20.69 9.82 -25.65
C ILE A 259 20.40 9.14 -27.00
N GLY A 260 21.01 7.98 -27.23
CA GLY A 260 20.57 7.03 -28.27
C GLY A 260 19.27 6.34 -27.86
N SER A 261 18.25 6.32 -28.73
CA SER A 261 16.86 6.02 -28.37
C SER A 261 16.55 4.57 -27.96
N ALA A 262 17.53 3.66 -27.89
CA ALA A 262 17.27 2.22 -27.75
C ALA A 262 17.21 1.70 -26.29
N THR A 263 17.62 2.47 -25.29
CA THR A 263 18.03 1.90 -23.98
C THR A 263 17.15 2.25 -22.77
N PHE A 264 16.12 3.10 -22.91
CA PHE A 264 15.28 3.54 -21.76
C PHE A 264 14.06 2.65 -21.47
N GLY A 265 14.00 1.45 -22.04
CA GLY A 265 12.91 0.51 -21.79
C GLY A 265 13.10 -0.23 -20.47
N ILE A 266 12.45 0.24 -19.39
CA ILE A 266 12.37 -0.54 -18.14
C ILE A 266 11.36 -1.68 -18.34
N ASN A 267 11.84 -2.83 -18.81
CA ASN A 267 11.03 -4.05 -18.94
C ASN A 267 11.06 -4.86 -17.63
N GLN A 268 10.46 -4.31 -16.60
CA GLN A 268 10.42 -4.89 -15.26
C GLN A 268 8.96 -5.10 -14.81
N LYS A 269 8.66 -6.22 -14.16
CA LYS A 269 7.34 -6.42 -13.54
C LYS A 269 7.21 -5.47 -12.37
N VAL A 270 5.99 -5.02 -12.08
CA VAL A 270 5.72 -4.11 -10.94
C VAL A 270 6.23 -4.71 -9.62
N SER A 271 6.11 -6.03 -9.45
CA SER A 271 6.59 -6.76 -8.28
C SER A 271 8.11 -6.72 -8.07
N ASP A 272 8.86 -6.48 -9.14
CA ASP A 272 10.32 -6.59 -9.09
C ASP A 272 10.94 -5.24 -8.70
N TYR A 273 10.15 -4.15 -8.66
CA TYR A 273 10.65 -2.84 -8.23
C TYR A 273 10.95 -2.85 -6.73
N LEU A 274 12.02 -2.13 -6.34
CA LEU A 274 12.49 -2.10 -4.95
C LEU A 274 11.40 -1.65 -3.96
N PHE A 275 10.56 -0.71 -4.38
CA PHE A 275 9.46 -0.19 -3.57
C PHE A 275 8.14 -0.21 -4.35
N VAL A 276 7.17 -0.91 -3.78
CA VAL A 276 5.79 -0.96 -4.23
C VAL A 276 4.92 -0.40 -3.10
N VAL A 277 4.08 0.57 -3.42
CA VAL A 277 3.25 1.30 -2.45
C VAL A 277 1.77 1.24 -2.85
N PRO A 278 0.84 1.40 -1.89
CA PRO A 278 -0.58 1.59 -2.21
C PRO A 278 -0.78 2.76 -3.17
N SER A 279 -1.57 2.56 -4.22
CA SER A 279 -1.88 3.65 -5.15
C SER A 279 -2.71 4.74 -4.46
N ASN A 280 -2.57 5.98 -4.92
CA ASN A 280 -3.39 7.10 -4.47
C ASN A 280 -4.49 7.37 -5.50
N LEU A 281 -5.71 6.92 -5.22
CA LEU A 281 -6.89 7.14 -6.06
C LEU A 281 -7.75 8.24 -5.43
N GLY A 282 -7.66 9.45 -5.98
CA GLY A 282 -8.51 10.58 -5.56
C GLY A 282 -8.23 11.08 -4.14
N GLY A 283 -7.01 10.92 -3.63
CA GLY A 283 -6.60 11.36 -2.30
C GLY A 283 -6.72 10.28 -1.22
N VAL A 284 -7.11 9.05 -1.58
CA VAL A 284 -7.21 7.90 -0.67
C VAL A 284 -6.24 6.83 -1.12
N TYR A 285 -5.48 6.28 -0.17
CA TYR A 285 -4.57 5.16 -0.44
C TYR A 285 -5.37 3.86 -0.57
N ASN A 286 -5.08 3.11 -1.63
CA ASN A 286 -5.72 1.84 -1.95
C ASN A 286 -4.65 0.74 -2.04
N GLU A 287 -4.65 -0.16 -1.06
CA GLU A 287 -3.67 -1.24 -0.91
C GLU A 287 -3.90 -2.37 -1.94
N GLN A 288 -5.12 -2.48 -2.45
CA GLN A 288 -5.56 -3.50 -3.40
C GLN A 288 -5.07 -3.19 -4.82
N ILE A 289 -4.68 -1.94 -5.08
CA ILE A 289 -4.08 -1.48 -6.34
C ILE A 289 -2.65 -1.01 -6.03
N PRO A 290 -1.67 -1.93 -6.04
CA PRO A 290 -0.27 -1.58 -5.81
C PRO A 290 0.31 -0.78 -6.98
N SER A 291 1.19 0.15 -6.66
CA SER A 291 1.88 1.00 -7.63
C SER A 291 3.37 1.11 -7.35
N ILE A 292 4.17 1.26 -8.40
CA ILE A 292 5.58 1.63 -8.30
C ILE A 292 5.70 2.95 -7.54
N LEU A 293 6.66 3.06 -6.62
CA LEU A 293 6.99 4.33 -5.99
C LEU A 293 7.52 5.32 -7.05
N GLY A 294 6.74 6.36 -7.35
CA GLY A 294 7.06 7.33 -8.40
C GLY A 294 8.16 8.33 -8.02
N TYR A 295 8.76 8.96 -9.04
CA TYR A 295 9.86 9.91 -8.88
C TYR A 295 9.47 11.11 -8.02
N PHE A 296 8.32 11.71 -8.30
CA PHE A 296 7.85 12.86 -7.53
C PHE A 296 7.49 12.51 -6.08
N SER A 297 7.17 11.25 -5.79
CA SER A 297 6.93 10.82 -4.40
C SER A 297 8.23 10.84 -3.59
N VAL A 298 9.34 10.41 -4.18
CA VAL A 298 10.67 10.49 -3.58
C VAL A 298 11.10 11.95 -3.43
N LEU A 299 10.96 12.75 -4.49
CA LEU A 299 11.29 14.17 -4.41
C LEU A 299 10.47 14.92 -3.38
N TYR A 300 9.17 14.63 -3.25
CA TYR A 300 8.32 15.28 -2.25
C TYR A 300 8.80 15.00 -0.82
N ALA A 301 9.32 13.80 -0.54
CA ALA A 301 9.88 13.45 0.76
C ALA A 301 11.19 14.20 1.06
N ILE A 302 11.98 14.49 0.02
CA ILE A 302 13.28 15.17 0.14
C ILE A 302 13.12 16.70 0.13
N LYS A 303 12.34 17.24 -0.81
CA LYS A 303 12.06 18.66 -1.02
C LYS A 303 10.54 18.96 -1.10
N PRO A 304 9.82 18.98 0.02
CA PRO A 304 8.39 19.23 0.02
C PRO A 304 8.07 20.65 -0.49
N ALA A 305 7.03 20.78 -1.34
CA ALA A 305 6.64 22.04 -1.97
C ALA A 305 5.86 23.02 -1.06
N LYS A 306 5.48 22.60 0.17
CA LYS A 306 4.75 23.39 1.19
C LYS A 306 5.30 23.04 2.59
N GLN A 307 4.69 23.57 3.66
CA GLN A 307 4.99 23.46 5.13
C GLN A 307 5.46 22.11 5.73
N GLY A 308 5.68 21.06 4.94
CA GLY A 308 6.31 19.82 5.40
C GLY A 308 7.81 19.98 5.64
N GLN A 309 8.32 19.24 6.61
CA GLN A 309 9.76 19.15 6.87
C GLN A 309 10.44 18.25 5.82
N SER A 310 11.52 18.74 5.21
CA SER A 310 12.37 17.93 4.32
C SER A 310 12.91 16.69 5.03
N ALA A 311 13.28 15.64 4.29
CA ALA A 311 13.99 14.51 4.86
C ALA A 311 15.25 14.95 5.63
N PHE A 312 16.00 15.92 5.10
CA PHE A 312 17.16 16.51 5.78
C PHE A 312 16.82 16.98 7.19
N LEU A 313 15.78 17.80 7.33
CA LEU A 313 15.36 18.32 8.63
C LEU A 313 14.83 17.21 9.55
N ARG A 314 14.01 16.28 9.02
CA ARG A 314 13.44 15.16 9.79
C ARG A 314 14.49 14.23 10.38
N TYR A 315 15.62 14.05 9.68
CA TYR A 315 16.72 13.19 10.13
C TYR A 315 17.89 13.97 10.76
N GLY A 316 17.72 15.27 11.03
CA GLY A 316 18.75 16.09 11.68
C GLY A 316 20.01 16.33 10.83
N VAL A 317 19.90 16.23 9.50
CA VAL A 317 21.00 16.50 8.57
C VAL A 317 21.07 18.01 8.31
N VAL A 318 22.19 18.62 8.68
CA VAL A 318 22.45 20.05 8.42
C VAL A 318 22.80 20.22 6.94
N ALA A 319 21.88 20.83 6.18
CA ALA A 319 22.08 21.22 4.79
C ALA A 319 21.59 22.66 4.59
N ASN A 320 22.25 23.41 3.71
CA ASN A 320 21.78 24.76 3.37
C ASN A 320 20.51 24.70 2.51
N GLU A 321 19.72 25.77 2.53
CA GLU A 321 18.39 25.82 1.87
C GLU A 321 18.49 25.65 0.35
N GLU A 322 19.56 26.17 -0.27
CA GLU A 322 19.84 26.00 -1.70
C GLU A 322 20.07 24.53 -2.10
N THR A 323 20.79 23.77 -1.27
CA THR A 323 21.03 22.33 -1.51
C THR A 323 19.73 21.55 -1.44
N VAL A 324 18.85 21.88 -0.49
CA VAL A 324 17.55 21.22 -0.32
C VAL A 324 16.62 21.58 -1.48
N SER A 325 16.52 22.86 -1.86
CA SER A 325 15.60 23.33 -2.90
C SER A 325 15.99 22.85 -4.31
N THR A 326 17.29 22.75 -4.57
CA THR A 326 17.84 22.28 -5.86
C THR A 326 18.11 20.77 -5.90
N PHE A 327 17.69 19.99 -4.89
CA PHE A 327 17.95 18.55 -4.87
C PHE A 327 17.24 17.83 -6.04
N GLN A 328 17.99 16.93 -6.67
CA GLN A 328 17.56 16.00 -7.74
C GLN A 328 18.08 14.61 -7.37
N THR A 329 17.44 13.55 -7.88
CA THR A 329 17.81 12.19 -7.47
C THR A 329 19.23 11.82 -7.90
N HIS A 330 19.67 12.33 -9.07
CA HIS A 330 21.03 12.14 -9.55
C HIS A 330 22.12 12.77 -8.65
N LYS A 331 21.81 13.87 -7.93
CA LYS A 331 22.74 14.46 -6.95
C LYS A 331 23.06 13.50 -5.79
N GLY A 332 22.11 12.65 -5.40
CA GLY A 332 22.35 11.58 -4.43
C GLY A 332 23.36 10.54 -4.94
N ARG A 333 23.24 10.14 -6.20
CA ARG A 333 24.18 9.23 -6.87
C ARG A 333 25.58 9.85 -7.01
N HIS A 334 25.66 11.15 -7.32
CA HIS A 334 26.91 11.91 -7.34
C HIS A 334 27.57 11.97 -5.96
N TRP A 335 26.81 12.31 -4.92
CA TRP A 335 27.32 12.32 -3.55
C TRP A 335 27.87 10.95 -3.16
N GLN A 336 27.17 9.86 -3.48
CA GLN A 336 27.64 8.50 -3.18
C GLN A 336 28.91 8.17 -3.96
N THR A 337 28.97 8.49 -5.26
CA THR A 337 30.16 8.33 -6.11
C THR A 337 31.37 9.04 -5.52
N ASN A 338 31.24 10.34 -5.24
CA ASN A 338 32.31 11.14 -4.65
C ASN A 338 32.71 10.63 -3.26
N SER A 339 31.76 10.17 -2.45
CA SER A 339 32.05 9.62 -1.12
C SER A 339 32.88 8.34 -1.20
N LEU A 340 32.60 7.46 -2.17
CA LEU A 340 33.37 6.24 -2.39
C LEU A 340 34.79 6.55 -2.87
N PHE A 341 34.94 7.50 -3.80
CA PHE A 341 36.26 7.98 -4.20
C PHE A 341 37.04 8.60 -3.04
N ARG A 342 36.38 9.41 -2.21
CA ARG A 342 36.96 10.01 -1.00
C ARG A 342 37.44 9.00 0.03
N ALA A 343 36.72 7.88 0.13
CA ALA A 343 37.09 6.74 0.97
C ALA A 343 38.26 5.91 0.40
N GLY A 344 38.74 6.22 -0.82
CA GLY A 344 39.88 5.56 -1.45
C GLY A 344 39.53 4.28 -2.22
N LEU A 345 38.27 4.11 -2.67
CA LEU A 345 37.91 2.99 -3.53
C LEU A 345 38.46 3.19 -4.96
N ALA A 346 38.94 2.11 -5.56
CA ALA A 346 39.41 2.11 -6.95
C ALA A 346 38.29 2.45 -7.94
N ALA A 347 38.61 3.24 -8.97
CA ALA A 347 37.64 3.72 -9.96
C ALA A 347 36.89 2.62 -10.69
N SER A 348 37.56 1.51 -11.03
CA SER A 348 36.93 0.35 -11.67
C SER A 348 35.83 -0.27 -10.81
N ILE A 349 36.03 -0.33 -9.48
CA ILE A 349 35.06 -0.86 -8.53
C ILE A 349 33.88 0.11 -8.40
N VAL A 350 34.15 1.41 -8.23
CA VAL A 350 33.10 2.43 -8.13
C VAL A 350 32.27 2.49 -9.41
N ASN A 351 32.90 2.42 -10.59
CA ASN A 351 32.22 2.42 -11.88
C ASN A 351 31.33 1.18 -12.02
N LYS A 352 31.85 -0.01 -11.72
CA LYS A 352 31.07 -1.24 -11.76
C LYS A 352 29.90 -1.24 -10.78
N TRP A 353 30.12 -0.77 -9.55
CA TRP A 353 29.06 -0.59 -8.53
C TRP A 353 27.96 0.36 -9.05
N MET A 354 28.37 1.44 -9.70
CA MET A 354 27.47 2.44 -10.25
C MET A 354 26.88 2.05 -11.61
N GLY A 355 27.18 0.85 -12.14
CA GLY A 355 26.69 0.38 -13.44
C GLY A 355 27.24 1.19 -14.63
N ARG A 356 28.45 1.76 -14.50
CA ARG A 356 29.16 2.54 -15.52
C ARG A 356 30.21 1.69 -16.25
N SER A 357 30.59 2.10 -17.46
CA SER A 357 31.81 1.59 -18.10
C SER A 357 33.07 2.22 -17.47
N ASP A 358 34.22 1.58 -17.64
CA ASP A 358 35.47 1.93 -16.94
C ASP A 358 35.92 3.39 -17.15
N SER A 359 35.62 4.01 -18.30
CA SER A 359 36.01 5.39 -18.64
C SER A 359 35.00 6.47 -18.20
N GLN A 360 33.78 6.10 -17.79
CA GLN A 360 32.75 7.07 -17.38
C GLN A 360 32.99 7.66 -15.99
N GLY A 361 33.94 7.11 -15.23
CA GLY A 361 34.33 7.58 -13.90
C GLY A 361 35.44 8.64 -13.91
N ASP A 362 36.02 8.94 -15.07
CA ASP A 362 37.26 9.72 -15.14
C ASP A 362 37.08 11.21 -14.80
N HIS A 363 35.84 11.71 -14.90
CA HIS A 363 35.47 13.09 -14.56
C HIS A 363 35.21 13.33 -13.06
N TYR A 364 35.30 12.29 -12.22
CA TYR A 364 35.15 12.45 -10.77
C TYR A 364 36.49 12.76 -10.12
N ASP A 365 36.41 13.52 -9.04
CA ASP A 365 37.57 14.02 -8.34
C ASP A 365 38.32 12.87 -7.61
N HIS A 366 39.38 12.36 -8.23
CA HIS A 366 40.25 11.29 -7.71
C HIS A 366 41.15 11.74 -6.53
N GLN A 367 41.05 13.01 -6.14
CA GLN A 367 42.03 13.76 -5.37
C GLN A 367 41.94 13.59 -3.84
N THR A 368 41.95 12.37 -3.30
CA THR A 368 42.04 12.27 -1.83
C THR A 368 42.93 11.17 -1.31
N ALA A 369 42.95 9.95 -1.86
CA ALA A 369 43.91 8.93 -1.43
C ALA A 369 45.29 9.11 -2.09
N LYS A 370 45.28 9.44 -3.38
CA LYS A 370 46.50 9.73 -4.16
C LYS A 370 47.14 11.05 -3.74
N GLU A 371 46.36 12.11 -3.55
CA GLU A 371 46.89 13.38 -3.04
C GLU A 371 47.44 13.26 -1.62
N ARG A 372 46.80 12.44 -0.76
CA ARG A 372 47.37 12.12 0.56
C ARG A 372 48.70 11.39 0.42
N ALA A 373 48.80 10.45 -0.52
CA ALA A 373 50.03 9.72 -0.79
C ALA A 373 51.14 10.62 -1.35
N GLU A 374 50.82 11.48 -2.32
CA GLU A 374 51.71 12.50 -2.86
C GLU A 374 52.17 13.46 -1.76
N LYS A 375 51.25 13.95 -0.91
CA LYS A 375 51.58 14.87 0.17
C LYS A 375 52.46 14.23 1.25
N VAL A 376 52.15 13.00 1.66
CA VAL A 376 52.97 12.25 2.61
C VAL A 376 54.34 11.95 2.00
N GLY A 377 54.40 11.61 0.71
CA GLY A 377 55.64 11.38 -0.01
C GLY A 377 56.54 12.62 -0.12
N GLU A 378 55.96 13.77 -0.47
CA GLU A 378 56.65 15.07 -0.44
C GLU A 378 57.26 15.35 0.93
N LEU A 379 56.45 15.19 1.99
CA LEU A 379 56.88 15.44 3.36
C LEU A 379 57.93 14.44 3.84
N MET A 380 57.86 13.17 3.42
CA MET A 380 58.89 12.17 3.72
C MET A 380 60.24 12.53 3.07
N LEU A 381 60.24 13.18 1.91
CA LEU A 381 61.45 13.65 1.24
C LEU A 381 61.99 14.94 1.86
N SER A 382 61.13 15.91 2.14
CA SER A 382 61.53 17.24 2.63
C SER A 382 61.78 17.31 4.13
N GLU A 383 61.08 16.49 4.91
CA GLU A 383 61.08 16.49 6.39
C GLU A 383 61.37 15.07 6.89
N GLN A 384 62.57 14.57 6.62
CA GLN A 384 62.93 13.18 6.85
C GLN A 384 62.81 12.71 8.31
N SER A 385 62.83 13.61 9.29
CA SER A 385 62.62 13.30 10.72
C SER A 385 61.15 13.31 11.14
N ARG A 386 60.22 13.76 10.29
CA ARG A 386 58.79 13.90 10.62
C ARG A 386 58.09 12.55 10.83
N PHE A 387 58.50 11.53 10.08
CA PHE A 387 57.80 10.25 10.08
C PHE A 387 58.63 9.15 10.76
N ILE A 388 57.92 8.31 11.52
CA ILE A 388 58.42 7.03 12.03
C ILE A 388 57.75 5.88 11.27
N GLY A 389 58.56 4.94 10.75
CA GLY A 389 58.06 3.78 10.01
C GLY A 389 59.16 3.16 9.13
N ASP A 390 58.96 1.93 8.64
CA ASP A 390 59.95 1.23 7.78
C ASP A 390 60.23 2.02 6.50
N LEU A 391 59.17 2.54 5.85
CA LEU A 391 59.28 3.34 4.64
C LEU A 391 60.05 4.65 4.90
N ALA A 392 59.74 5.37 5.98
CA ALA A 392 60.46 6.59 6.35
C ALA A 392 61.95 6.32 6.65
N ASN A 393 62.26 5.21 7.33
CA ASN A 393 63.65 4.78 7.57
C ASN A 393 64.38 4.46 6.26
N LYS A 394 63.73 3.81 5.29
CA LYS A 394 64.30 3.52 3.97
C LYS A 394 64.60 4.80 3.20
N VAL A 395 63.67 5.76 3.20
CA VAL A 395 63.88 7.07 2.54
C VAL A 395 65.09 7.80 3.15
N ARG A 396 65.23 7.80 4.48
CA ARG A 396 66.43 8.31 5.17
C ARG A 396 67.69 7.60 4.71
N ALA A 397 67.73 6.27 4.84
CA ALA A 397 68.90 5.47 4.43
C ALA A 397 69.27 5.67 2.96
N TRP A 398 68.31 5.82 2.05
CA TRP A 398 68.57 6.10 0.64
C TRP A 398 69.17 7.48 0.43
N THR A 399 68.71 8.46 1.20
CA THR A 399 69.29 9.81 1.19
C THR A 399 70.71 9.80 1.74
N ASP A 400 70.95 9.12 2.86
CA ASP A 400 72.27 9.02 3.51
C ASP A 400 73.31 8.27 2.65
N ASN A 401 72.86 7.38 1.76
CA ASN A 401 73.69 6.66 0.80
C ASN A 401 73.86 7.40 -0.54
N ASP A 402 73.56 8.71 -0.59
CA ASP A 402 73.70 9.56 -1.78
C ASP A 402 72.95 9.06 -3.03
N ILE A 403 71.81 8.37 -2.85
CA ILE A 403 70.96 7.98 -3.98
C ILE A 403 70.34 9.26 -4.58
N PRO A 404 70.41 9.48 -5.91
CA PRO A 404 69.85 10.67 -6.53
C PRO A 404 68.39 10.91 -6.15
N THR A 405 68.04 12.13 -5.76
CA THR A 405 66.69 12.49 -5.27
C THR A 405 65.57 12.08 -6.22
N GLN A 406 65.79 12.18 -7.53
CA GLN A 406 64.83 11.74 -8.55
C GLN A 406 64.53 10.23 -8.44
N ASN A 407 65.56 9.41 -8.21
CA ASN A 407 65.40 7.97 -8.04
C ASN A 407 64.68 7.64 -6.73
N VAL A 408 65.00 8.36 -5.65
CA VAL A 408 64.31 8.20 -4.36
C VAL A 408 62.84 8.59 -4.47
N GLN A 409 62.53 9.67 -5.20
CA GLN A 409 61.16 10.11 -5.47
C GLN A 409 60.40 9.07 -6.31
N THR A 410 61.01 8.49 -7.35
CA THR A 410 60.38 7.41 -8.14
C THR A 410 60.09 6.19 -7.28
N LEU A 411 61.08 5.70 -6.51
CA LEU A 411 60.89 4.56 -5.62
C LEU A 411 59.81 4.82 -4.55
N LEU A 412 59.78 6.03 -3.99
CA LEU A 412 58.78 6.41 -3.01
C LEU A 412 57.38 6.46 -3.63
N THR A 413 57.24 7.02 -4.84
CA THR A 413 55.97 7.05 -5.59
C THR A 413 55.47 5.63 -5.89
N ASP A 414 56.36 4.71 -6.24
CA ASP A 414 56.00 3.32 -6.53
C ASP A 414 55.52 2.57 -5.28
N MET A 415 56.11 2.84 -4.11
CA MET A 415 55.71 2.20 -2.86
C MET A 415 54.52 2.87 -2.17
N LEU A 416 54.33 4.17 -2.39
CA LEU A 416 53.32 5.02 -1.74
C LEU A 416 52.21 5.38 -2.73
N GLN A 417 51.49 4.37 -3.24
CA GLN A 417 50.40 4.60 -4.20
C GLN A 417 49.11 5.08 -3.52
N THR A 418 48.88 4.66 -2.28
CA THR A 418 47.72 5.01 -1.48
C THR A 418 48.13 5.23 -0.03
N VAL A 419 47.48 6.18 0.65
CA VAL A 419 47.63 6.35 2.10
C VAL A 419 46.26 6.36 2.79
N HIS A 420 46.07 5.43 3.71
CA HIS A 420 44.91 5.31 4.58
C HIS A 420 45.23 5.93 5.94
N TYR A 421 44.44 6.93 6.35
CA TYR A 421 44.61 7.59 7.65
C TYR A 421 43.89 6.77 8.71
N GLY A 422 44.61 6.41 9.76
CA GLY A 422 44.08 5.76 10.95
C GLY A 422 44.26 6.62 12.20
N PRO A 423 43.60 6.28 13.32
CA PRO A 423 43.67 7.05 14.56
C PRO A 423 45.08 7.17 15.14
N LEU A 424 45.93 6.16 14.92
CA LEU A 424 47.28 6.06 15.48
C LEU A 424 48.38 6.43 14.48
N GLY A 425 48.05 6.58 13.20
CA GLY A 425 49.01 6.70 12.11
C GLY A 425 48.43 6.34 10.74
N HIS A 426 49.29 6.29 9.75
CA HIS A 426 48.99 6.03 8.34
C HIS A 426 49.35 4.59 7.94
N CYS A 427 48.54 4.00 7.08
CA CYS A 427 48.85 2.73 6.41
C CYS A 427 49.01 2.98 4.91
N PHE A 428 50.14 2.57 4.33
CA PHE A 428 50.38 2.72 2.90
C PHE A 428 50.06 1.46 2.08
N ARG A 429 49.58 0.39 2.72
CA ARG A 429 49.10 -0.82 2.03
C ARG A 429 47.88 -0.49 1.18
N ASP A 430 47.84 -0.95 -0.06
CA ASP A 430 46.60 -0.98 -0.84
C ASP A 430 45.68 -2.08 -0.29
N ILE A 431 44.84 -1.71 0.69
CA ILE A 431 43.93 -2.65 1.36
C ILE A 431 42.88 -3.25 0.42
N ASN A 432 42.65 -2.67 -0.77
CA ASN A 432 41.69 -3.17 -1.74
C ASN A 432 42.25 -4.35 -2.53
N LEU A 433 43.52 -4.27 -2.93
CA LEU A 433 44.21 -5.36 -3.61
C LEU A 433 44.74 -6.40 -2.61
N LYS A 434 45.10 -5.94 -1.41
CA LYS A 434 45.79 -6.75 -0.41
C LYS A 434 45.13 -6.53 0.96
N PRO A 435 44.09 -7.30 1.33
CA PRO A 435 43.50 -7.20 2.66
C PRO A 435 44.55 -7.36 3.77
N CYS A 436 44.42 -6.60 4.85
CA CYS A 436 45.37 -6.62 5.96
C CYS A 436 44.97 -7.68 7.00
N GLU A 437 45.82 -8.68 7.21
CA GLU A 437 45.59 -9.75 8.19
C GLU A 437 45.77 -9.31 9.65
N PHE A 438 46.37 -8.15 9.89
CA PHE A 438 46.62 -7.64 11.24
C PHE A 438 45.39 -6.96 11.85
N HIS A 439 44.31 -6.72 11.11
CA HIS A 439 43.03 -6.20 11.64
C HIS A 439 43.22 -4.99 12.59
N LEU A 440 43.94 -3.96 12.15
CA LEU A 440 44.28 -2.74 12.94
C LEU A 440 45.27 -2.94 14.11
N LYS A 441 45.88 -4.13 14.26
CA LYS A 441 47.00 -4.37 15.19
C LYS A 441 48.31 -3.76 14.68
N CYS A 442 48.29 -2.53 14.15
CA CYS A 442 49.44 -1.89 13.52
C CYS A 442 50.62 -1.68 14.48
N LEU A 443 50.32 -1.38 15.75
CA LEU A 443 51.34 -1.23 16.79
C LEU A 443 52.00 -2.53 17.19
N THR A 444 51.33 -3.69 17.04
CA THR A 444 51.86 -4.97 17.52
C THR A 444 52.29 -5.90 16.39
N GLY A 445 51.68 -5.83 15.21
CA GLY A 445 51.90 -6.79 14.14
C GLY A 445 51.55 -8.21 14.57
N ASN A 446 52.22 -9.21 13.99
CA ASN A 446 52.05 -10.62 14.37
C ASN A 446 53.08 -11.07 15.42
N SER A 447 54.23 -10.39 15.50
CA SER A 447 55.37 -10.75 16.36
C SER A 447 55.62 -9.79 17.53
N GLY A 448 54.67 -8.89 17.83
CA GLY A 448 54.83 -7.84 18.84
C GLY A 448 55.79 -6.71 18.42
N LYS A 449 56.35 -6.77 17.20
CA LYS A 449 57.31 -5.81 16.64
C LYS A 449 56.68 -4.83 15.64
N GLY A 450 55.38 -4.57 15.71
CA GLY A 450 54.68 -3.61 14.84
C GLY A 450 54.55 -4.02 13.37
N CYS A 451 53.81 -3.21 12.60
CA CYS A 451 53.59 -3.39 11.17
C CYS A 451 54.54 -2.51 10.35
N ARG A 452 55.21 -3.08 9.34
CA ARG A 452 56.13 -2.32 8.46
C ARG A 452 55.42 -1.39 7.47
N GLU A 453 54.15 -1.65 7.18
CA GLU A 453 53.34 -0.81 6.30
C GLU A 453 52.64 0.35 7.04
N PHE A 454 52.93 0.49 8.34
CA PHE A 454 52.41 1.53 9.20
C PHE A 454 53.46 2.63 9.45
N VAL A 455 53.01 3.88 9.38
CA VAL A 455 53.83 5.08 9.54
C VAL A 455 53.12 6.05 10.48
N VAL A 456 53.83 6.70 11.38
CA VAL A 456 53.28 7.75 12.26
C VAL A 456 53.87 9.09 11.89
N ASP A 457 53.01 10.11 11.77
CA ASP A 457 53.42 11.51 11.62
C ASP A 457 53.65 12.12 13.01
N LEU A 458 54.91 12.40 13.35
CA LEU A 458 55.27 12.93 14.67
C LEU A 458 54.83 14.38 14.87
N LEU A 459 54.52 15.11 13.79
CA LEU A 459 54.03 16.48 13.84
C LEU A 459 52.51 16.56 13.81
N ASP A 460 51.79 15.43 13.73
CA ASP A 460 50.33 15.40 13.87
C ASP A 460 49.95 15.28 15.37
N PRO A 461 49.47 16.37 16.00
CA PRO A 461 49.17 16.38 17.43
C PRO A 461 48.00 15.45 17.80
N VAL A 462 47.13 15.13 16.84
CA VAL A 462 46.02 14.20 17.07
C VAL A 462 46.53 12.78 17.12
N GLN A 463 47.40 12.38 16.17
CA GLN A 463 48.01 11.04 16.17
C GLN A 463 48.84 10.81 17.42
N ILE A 464 49.70 11.76 17.79
CA ILE A 464 50.53 11.67 19.00
C ILE A 464 49.68 11.51 20.25
N LYS A 465 48.60 12.30 20.40
CA LYS A 465 47.68 12.17 21.53
C LYS A 465 46.97 10.82 21.58
N GLN A 466 46.64 10.23 20.42
CA GLN A 466 46.03 8.89 20.38
C GLN A 466 47.03 7.79 20.74
N VAL A 467 48.28 7.91 20.28
CA VAL A 467 49.38 7.01 20.67
C VAL A 467 49.64 7.11 22.19
N GLU A 468 49.62 8.32 22.75
CA GLU A 468 49.71 8.55 24.20
C GLU A 468 48.55 7.89 24.96
N SER A 469 47.32 8.04 24.46
CA SER A 469 46.14 7.39 25.03
C SER A 469 46.27 5.86 25.04
N GLU A 470 46.74 5.25 23.95
CA GLU A 470 46.95 3.81 23.86
C GLU A 470 48.09 3.32 24.76
N ARG A 471 49.18 4.10 24.90
CA ARG A 471 50.25 3.82 25.88
C ARG A 471 49.68 3.80 27.30
N ASN A 472 49.00 4.87 27.71
CA ASN A 472 48.48 5.02 29.07
C ASN A 472 47.43 3.93 29.38
N ARG A 473 46.60 3.58 28.40
CA ARG A 473 45.64 2.47 28.52
C ARG A 473 46.35 1.14 28.76
N SER A 474 47.42 0.87 28.00
CA SER A 474 48.21 -0.35 28.14
C SER A 474 48.93 -0.41 29.48
N GLU A 475 49.44 0.71 29.98
CA GLU A 475 50.07 0.82 31.30
C GLU A 475 49.09 0.47 32.44
N ILE A 476 47.89 1.05 32.41
CA ILE A 476 46.84 0.77 33.39
C ILE A 476 46.45 -0.71 33.35
N GLU A 477 46.33 -1.28 32.15
CA GLU A 477 45.97 -2.69 31.99
C GLU A 477 47.10 -3.62 32.45
N LEU A 478 48.37 -3.29 32.20
CA LEU A 478 49.52 -4.02 32.71
C LEU A 478 49.52 -4.06 34.24
N ALA A 479 49.25 -2.93 34.92
CA ALA A 479 49.14 -2.89 36.37
C ALA A 479 48.06 -3.87 36.89
N ARG A 480 46.89 -3.90 36.24
CA ARG A 480 45.80 -4.84 36.57
C ARG A 480 46.18 -6.30 36.31
N LEU A 481 46.87 -6.58 35.20
CA LEU A 481 47.28 -7.93 34.83
C LEU A 481 48.37 -8.47 35.78
N PHE A 482 49.31 -7.64 36.22
CA PHE A 482 50.29 -8.03 37.25
C PHE A 482 49.64 -8.32 38.60
N GLU A 483 48.59 -7.61 38.98
CA GLU A 483 47.78 -7.98 40.15
C GLU A 483 47.04 -9.31 39.95
N ALA A 484 46.51 -9.54 38.74
CA ALA A 484 45.75 -10.75 38.41
C ALA A 484 46.63 -12.01 38.38
N LEU A 485 47.91 -11.89 38.05
CA LEU A 485 48.89 -12.99 38.01
C LEU A 485 48.97 -13.75 39.34
N ASN A 486 48.73 -13.06 40.46
CA ASN A 486 48.82 -13.62 41.81
C ASN A 486 47.46 -14.05 42.39
N ARG A 487 46.36 -13.97 41.62
CA ARG A 487 45.01 -14.29 42.13
C ARG A 487 44.68 -15.79 42.00
N PRO A 488 44.21 -16.44 43.08
CA PRO A 488 43.82 -17.84 43.03
C PRO A 488 42.60 -18.05 42.12
N GLY A 489 42.68 -19.04 41.22
CA GLY A 489 41.59 -19.40 40.30
C GLY A 489 41.67 -18.80 38.89
N ILE A 490 42.72 -18.02 38.58
CA ILE A 490 42.98 -17.49 37.24
C ILE A 490 44.13 -18.28 36.59
N PRO A 491 43.98 -18.79 35.34
CA PRO A 491 45.07 -19.46 34.63
C PRO A 491 46.22 -18.49 34.32
N VAL A 492 47.41 -18.78 34.86
CA VAL A 492 48.63 -17.94 34.73
C VAL A 492 48.99 -17.71 33.26
N GLU A 493 48.97 -18.77 32.44
CA GLU A 493 49.30 -18.73 31.01
C GLU A 493 48.44 -17.72 30.24
N SER A 494 47.14 -17.61 30.58
CA SER A 494 46.24 -16.65 29.95
C SER A 494 46.58 -15.21 30.32
N VAL A 495 47.00 -14.97 31.56
CA VAL A 495 47.40 -13.63 32.04
C VAL A 495 48.72 -13.24 31.40
N GLU A 496 49.68 -14.16 31.32
CA GLU A 496 50.97 -13.95 30.66
C GLU A 496 50.81 -13.54 29.20
N MET A 497 49.96 -14.22 28.42
CA MET A 497 49.66 -13.83 27.04
C MET A 497 49.10 -12.40 26.91
N HIS A 498 48.22 -11.99 27.85
CA HIS A 498 47.68 -10.63 27.86
C HIS A 498 48.74 -9.62 28.28
N ILE A 499 49.63 -9.96 29.22
CA ILE A 499 50.78 -9.15 29.60
C ILE A 499 51.68 -8.93 28.39
N GLU A 500 52.08 -9.98 27.67
CA GLU A 500 52.93 -9.88 26.48
C GLU A 500 52.31 -8.96 25.42
N HIS A 501 51.01 -9.10 25.15
CA HIS A 501 50.31 -8.24 24.21
C HIS A 501 50.31 -6.76 24.64
N GLN A 502 49.94 -6.48 25.90
CA GLN A 502 49.91 -5.12 26.42
C GLN A 502 51.30 -4.50 26.57
N MET A 503 52.31 -5.31 26.89
CA MET A 503 53.72 -4.90 26.89
C MET A 503 54.17 -4.49 25.49
N ALA A 504 53.76 -5.21 24.45
CA ALA A 504 54.08 -4.87 23.07
C ALA A 504 53.43 -3.53 22.66
N ILE A 505 52.17 -3.28 23.02
CA ILE A 505 51.52 -1.99 22.77
C ILE A 505 52.22 -0.87 23.55
N PHE A 506 52.41 -1.05 24.86
CA PHE A 506 53.06 -0.07 25.73
C PHE A 506 54.45 0.29 25.22
N ARG A 507 55.29 -0.71 24.92
CA ARG A 507 56.65 -0.50 24.39
C ARG A 507 56.63 0.25 23.08
N ASN A 508 55.80 -0.18 22.13
CA ASN A 508 55.85 0.36 20.77
C ASN A 508 55.24 1.77 20.72
N SER A 509 54.24 2.07 21.54
CA SER A 509 53.73 3.43 21.72
C SER A 509 54.72 4.33 22.45
N SER A 510 55.38 3.86 23.52
CA SER A 510 56.44 4.62 24.21
C SER A 510 57.59 4.96 23.26
N TYR A 511 58.01 4.01 22.42
CA TYR A 511 59.03 4.27 21.40
C TYR A 511 58.64 5.42 20.46
N ILE A 512 57.38 5.47 19.99
CA ILE A 512 56.91 6.57 19.13
C ILE A 512 56.97 7.90 19.88
N LEU A 513 56.52 7.93 21.14
CA LEU A 513 56.43 9.15 21.94
C LEU A 513 57.83 9.68 22.32
N ASP A 514 58.75 8.81 22.73
CA ASP A 514 60.13 9.18 23.07
C ASP A 514 60.86 9.80 21.85
N ASN A 515 60.56 9.31 20.64
CA ASN A 515 61.08 9.90 19.40
C ASN A 515 60.30 11.14 18.92
N SER A 516 59.09 11.38 19.42
CA SER A 516 58.36 12.63 19.18
C SER A 516 58.89 13.79 20.04
N GLU A 517 59.44 13.47 21.23
CA GLU A 517 59.98 14.45 22.18
C GLU A 517 61.45 14.81 21.91
N VAL A 518 62.17 14.00 21.11
CA VAL A 518 63.61 14.17 20.89
C VAL A 518 63.98 13.99 19.41
N VAL A 519 64.50 15.05 18.78
CA VAL A 519 65.33 14.92 17.57
C VAL A 519 66.67 14.33 18.01
N LEU A 520 66.76 12.99 18.09
CA LEU A 520 67.99 12.28 18.44
C LEU A 520 68.93 12.18 17.22
N ASN A 521 70.24 12.31 17.45
CA ASN A 521 71.27 11.99 16.45
C ASN A 521 71.55 10.48 16.43
N ASP A 522 71.93 9.93 15.27
CA ASP A 522 72.06 8.48 15.00
C ASP A 522 72.92 7.68 16.00
N ILE A 523 73.89 8.33 16.64
CA ILE A 523 74.79 7.72 17.63
C ILE A 523 74.04 7.34 18.93
N GLN A 524 72.97 8.05 19.28
CA GLN A 524 72.12 7.72 20.43
C GLN A 524 71.14 6.58 20.08
N VAL A 525 70.71 6.49 18.82
CA VAL A 525 69.81 5.45 18.30
C VAL A 525 70.51 4.09 18.18
N GLU A 526 71.78 4.05 17.76
CA GLU A 526 72.56 2.79 17.69
C GLU A 526 72.94 2.21 19.05
N LYS A 527 73.03 3.04 20.09
CA LYS A 527 73.34 2.59 21.46
C LYS A 527 72.13 2.02 22.20
N SER A 528 70.92 2.32 21.75
CA SER A 528 69.70 1.61 22.17
C SER A 528 69.65 0.26 21.46
N LYS A 529 70.39 -0.73 21.98
CA LYS A 529 70.41 -2.10 21.42
C LYS A 529 69.11 -2.88 21.59
N ASP A 530 68.08 -2.24 22.14
CA ASP A 530 66.81 -2.86 22.45
C ASP A 530 65.66 -2.12 21.74
N TYR A 531 65.11 -2.80 20.73
CA TYR A 531 63.76 -2.64 20.16
C TYR A 531 63.47 -1.40 19.33
N GLN A 532 63.40 -1.63 18.01
CA GLN A 532 62.83 -0.69 17.04
C GLN A 532 61.60 -1.31 16.36
N PRO A 533 60.38 -0.95 16.79
CA PRO A 533 59.15 -1.64 16.40
C PRO A 533 58.66 -1.37 14.98
N PHE A 534 59.41 -0.64 14.16
CA PHE A 534 59.07 -0.39 12.76
C PHE A 534 60.29 -0.50 11.83
N ARG A 535 61.35 -1.19 12.27
CA ARG A 535 62.57 -1.45 11.47
C ARG A 535 62.52 -2.82 10.79
N THR A 536 63.66 -3.32 10.31
CA THR A 536 63.84 -4.57 9.53
C THR A 536 63.12 -5.80 10.09
N ASP A 537 62.86 -5.84 11.39
CA ASP A 537 62.26 -6.97 12.09
C ASP A 537 60.73 -6.89 12.28
N GLY A 538 60.08 -5.81 11.80
CA GLY A 538 58.62 -5.66 11.93
C GLY A 538 57.85 -6.67 11.07
N SER A 539 56.60 -6.95 11.44
CA SER A 539 55.73 -7.84 10.67
C SER A 539 55.28 -7.18 9.37
N VAL A 540 55.24 -7.95 8.27
CA VAL A 540 54.61 -7.55 7.00
C VAL A 540 53.37 -8.42 6.83
N PRO A 541 52.19 -7.86 6.51
CA PRO A 541 51.01 -8.68 6.23
C PRO A 541 51.27 -9.61 5.04
N SER A 542 50.91 -10.88 5.17
CA SER A 542 50.99 -11.87 4.09
C SER A 542 50.16 -11.43 2.88
N ASP A 543 50.79 -11.43 1.71
CA ASP A 543 50.13 -11.18 0.43
C ASP A 543 49.47 -12.44 -0.15
N CYS A 544 49.68 -13.61 0.46
CA CYS A 544 49.05 -14.87 0.05
C CYS A 544 47.75 -15.13 0.83
N VAL A 545 46.62 -15.15 0.11
CA VAL A 545 45.28 -15.50 0.64
C VAL A 545 45.24 -16.91 1.25
N PHE A 546 46.19 -17.79 0.88
CA PHE A 546 46.32 -19.16 1.38
C PHE A 546 47.44 -19.33 2.43
N GLN A 547 48.03 -18.25 2.96
CA GLN A 547 49.16 -18.31 3.91
C GLN A 547 50.35 -19.14 3.40
N CYS A 548 50.57 -19.14 2.09
CA CYS A 548 51.53 -20.02 1.41
C CYS A 548 53.01 -19.63 1.57
N GLY A 549 53.33 -18.74 2.52
CA GLY A 549 54.67 -18.26 2.80
C GLY A 549 54.86 -17.95 4.27
N VAL A 550 54.97 -19.00 5.09
CA VAL A 550 55.66 -18.94 6.38
C VAL A 550 56.90 -19.81 6.24
N ALA A 551 58.06 -19.16 6.16
CA ALA A 551 59.36 -19.74 6.45
C ALA A 551 60.12 -18.74 7.30
#